data_AF-A0A9N9AV26-F1
#
_entry.id   AF-A0A9N9AV26-F1
#
_cell.length_a   1.000
_cell.length_b   1.000
_cell.length_c   1.000
_cell.angle_alpha   90.00
_cell.angle_beta   90.00
_cell.angle_gamma   90.00
#
_symmetry.space_group_name_H-M   'P 1'
#
loop_
_entity.id
_entity.type
_entity.pdbx_description
1 polymer ?
#
loop_
_entity_poly.entity_id
_entity_poly.type
_entity_poly.pdbx_seq_one_letter_code
_entity_poly.pdbx_strand_id
1 'polypeptide(L)'
;MSAITSKIVEKYNLSSKMDNCRIAITKPPKSLEEEIIRKKAKQILQNRYEFSEDQVNALFTILKNKSRHSITTSDKNVNIVITNQLSKEMEKETIRNMAQQILRDKLSIRDVRAEAYALALSAKNANAGLSCLTHLHRELRNLNALLEIIEVTKFSDITEDANKIQSVN
;
A
#
# COMPACT_ATOMS: atom_id res chain seq x y z
N MET A 1 35.22 -33.21 -1.33
CA MET A 1 34.53 -32.65 -0.15
C MET A 1 35.08 -31.25 0.06
N SER A 2 34.28 -30.22 -0.25
CA SER A 2 34.73 -28.82 -0.28
C SER A 2 34.51 -28.16 1.07
N ALA A 3 35.40 -27.24 1.48
CA ALA A 3 35.43 -26.59 2.80
C ALA A 3 34.12 -25.84 3.19
N ILE A 4 33.23 -25.59 2.24
CA ILE A 4 31.92 -24.97 2.48
C ILE A 4 30.95 -25.95 3.15
N THR A 5 31.06 -27.26 2.87
CA THR A 5 30.12 -28.27 3.39
C THR A 5 30.28 -28.48 4.90
N SER A 6 31.47 -28.25 5.47
CA SER A 6 31.73 -28.42 6.91
C SER A 6 31.06 -27.35 7.79
N LYS A 7 31.02 -26.08 7.35
CA LYS A 7 30.56 -24.96 8.21
C LYS A 7 29.05 -24.97 8.48
N ILE A 8 28.27 -25.56 7.58
CA ILE A 8 26.81 -25.64 7.72
C ILE A 8 26.41 -26.83 8.61
N VAL A 9 27.11 -27.96 8.50
CA VAL A 9 26.81 -29.17 9.29
C VAL A 9 27.12 -28.96 10.77
N GLU A 10 28.23 -28.28 11.09
CA GLU A 10 28.67 -28.02 12.47
C GLU A 10 27.79 -26.99 13.19
N LYS A 11 27.28 -25.97 12.50
CA LYS A 11 26.45 -24.91 13.10
C LYS A 11 25.07 -25.41 13.58
N TYR A 12 24.57 -26.52 13.03
CA TYR A 12 23.19 -26.97 13.25
C TYR A 12 23.07 -28.39 13.84
N ASN A 13 24.17 -29.02 14.29
CA ASN A 13 24.17 -30.37 14.91
C ASN A 13 23.34 -31.41 14.12
N LEU A 14 23.39 -31.33 12.79
CA LEU A 14 22.60 -32.21 11.94
C LEU A 14 23.24 -33.61 11.96
N SER A 15 22.63 -34.52 12.72
CA SER A 15 22.98 -35.94 12.73
C SER A 15 22.92 -36.47 11.29
N SER A 16 24.09 -36.88 10.78
CA SER A 16 24.23 -37.57 9.50
C SER A 16 23.66 -38.97 9.63
N LYS A 17 22.34 -39.10 9.68
CA LYS A 17 21.64 -40.35 9.37
C LYS A 17 20.82 -40.12 8.12
N MET A 18 21.52 -40.22 7.00
CA MET A 18 20.94 -40.33 5.67
C MET A 18 20.11 -41.60 5.60
N ASP A 19 18.80 -41.48 5.42
CA ASP A 19 17.98 -42.51 4.79
C ASP A 19 17.04 -41.86 3.76
N ASN A 20 17.49 -41.90 2.51
CA ASN A 20 16.74 -42.08 1.26
C ASN A 20 15.38 -41.40 1.04
N CYS A 21 15.28 -40.08 1.20
CA CYS A 21 14.24 -39.30 0.52
C CYS A 21 14.87 -38.35 -0.51
N ARG A 22 14.61 -38.63 -1.79
CA ARG A 22 14.90 -37.74 -2.92
C ARG A 22 14.17 -36.41 -2.71
N ILE A 23 14.84 -35.41 -2.14
CA ILE A 23 14.30 -34.04 -2.07
C ILE A 23 14.47 -33.44 -3.47
N ALA A 24 13.49 -33.70 -4.34
CA ALA A 24 13.31 -32.92 -5.55
C ALA A 24 12.88 -31.51 -5.13
N ILE A 25 13.81 -30.55 -5.12
CA ILE A 25 13.48 -29.13 -4.89
C ILE A 25 12.88 -28.59 -6.19
N THR A 26 11.60 -28.82 -6.40
CA THR A 26 10.84 -28.17 -7.48
C THR A 26 10.48 -26.76 -7.03
N LYS A 27 11.35 -25.79 -7.40
CA LYS A 27 11.31 -24.33 -7.16
C LYS A 27 11.74 -23.88 -5.75
N PRO A 28 12.52 -22.78 -5.63
CA PRO A 28 12.84 -22.21 -4.32
C PRO A 28 11.54 -21.72 -3.66
N PRO A 29 11.38 -21.90 -2.34
CA PRO A 29 10.20 -21.38 -1.66
C PRO A 29 10.20 -19.86 -1.76
N LYS A 30 9.04 -19.27 -2.15
CA LYS A 30 8.81 -17.81 -2.24
C LYS A 30 9.34 -17.00 -1.04
N SER A 31 9.51 -17.65 0.12
CA SER A 31 10.02 -17.04 1.35
C SER A 31 11.52 -16.69 1.30
N LEU A 32 12.36 -17.42 0.57
CA LEU A 32 13.81 -17.20 0.57
C LEU A 32 14.18 -15.94 -0.21
N GLU A 33 13.57 -15.74 -1.39
CA GLU A 33 13.75 -14.53 -2.20
C GLU A 33 13.21 -13.29 -1.48
N GLU A 34 12.03 -13.40 -0.86
CA GLU A 34 11.41 -12.31 -0.10
C GLU A 34 12.27 -11.91 1.11
N GLU A 35 12.88 -12.87 1.81
CA GLU A 35 13.78 -12.62 2.93
C GLU A 35 15.08 -11.91 2.49
N ILE A 36 15.65 -12.31 1.36
CA ILE A 36 16.84 -11.66 0.77
C ILE A 36 16.51 -10.22 0.38
N ILE A 37 15.38 -9.98 -0.29
CA ILE A 37 14.93 -8.64 -0.68
C ILE A 37 14.68 -7.77 0.56
N ARG A 38 14.00 -8.32 1.56
CA ARG A 38 13.71 -7.63 2.83
C ARG A 38 15.00 -7.21 3.53
N LYS A 39 15.99 -8.10 3.63
CA LYS A 39 17.29 -7.79 4.25
C LYS A 39 18.01 -6.66 3.51
N LYS A 40 18.00 -6.69 2.18
CA LYS A 40 18.63 -5.65 1.35
C LYS A 40 17.93 -4.30 1.51
N ALA A 41 16.60 -4.29 1.58
CA ALA A 41 15.81 -3.08 1.81
C ALA A 41 16.08 -2.46 3.20
N LYS A 42 16.19 -3.28 4.26
CA LYS A 42 16.59 -2.79 5.59
C LYS A 42 17.96 -2.09 5.55
N GLN A 43 18.93 -2.73 4.89
CA GLN A 43 20.28 -2.20 4.78
C GLN A 43 20.33 -0.87 4.00
N ILE A 44 19.50 -0.70 2.97
CA ILE A 44 19.40 0.57 2.24
C ILE A 44 18.84 1.68 3.13
N LEU A 45 17.77 1.39 3.90
CA LEU A 45 17.16 2.36 4.81
C LEU A 45 18.13 2.83 5.90
N GLN A 46 18.90 1.89 6.47
CA GLN A 46 19.90 2.21 7.48
C GLN A 46 21.07 2.98 6.88
N ASN A 47 21.61 2.55 5.74
CA ASN A 47 22.86 3.08 5.21
C ASN A 47 22.69 4.37 4.41
N ARG A 48 21.57 4.56 3.70
CA ARG A 48 21.34 5.76 2.86
C ARG A 48 20.53 6.84 3.54
N TYR A 49 19.66 6.45 4.46
CA TYR A 49 18.70 7.36 5.09
C TYR A 49 18.89 7.43 6.61
N GLU A 50 19.91 6.76 7.16
CA GLU A 50 20.29 6.79 8.59
C GLU A 50 19.18 6.34 9.54
N PHE A 51 18.27 5.48 9.08
CA PHE A 51 17.23 4.92 9.95
C PHE A 51 17.84 4.00 11.01
N SER A 52 17.35 4.07 12.25
CA SER A 52 17.72 3.12 13.28
C SER A 52 17.11 1.73 13.01
N GLU A 53 17.72 0.68 13.57
CA GLU A 53 17.19 -0.68 13.44
C GLU A 53 15.74 -0.80 13.95
N ASP A 54 15.42 -0.13 15.06
CA ASP A 54 14.07 -0.11 15.63
C ASP A 54 13.08 0.58 14.69
N GLN A 55 13.46 1.70 14.07
CA GLN A 55 12.63 2.43 13.10
C GLN A 55 12.35 1.57 11.86
N VAL A 56 13.36 0.89 11.34
CA VAL A 56 13.19 -0.01 10.19
C VAL A 56 12.31 -1.21 10.56
N ASN A 57 12.50 -1.82 11.72
CA ASN A 57 11.70 -2.96 12.17
C ASN A 57 10.24 -2.59 12.41
N ALA A 58 9.95 -1.41 12.96
CA ALA A 58 8.58 -0.87 13.07
C ALA A 58 7.94 -0.72 11.68
N LEU A 59 8.66 -0.15 10.71
CA LEU A 59 8.19 0.07 9.33
C LEU A 59 7.79 -1.25 8.64
N PHE A 60 8.63 -2.27 8.75
CA PHE A 60 8.34 -3.60 8.19
C PHE A 60 7.23 -4.33 8.94
N THR A 61 7.07 -4.09 10.25
CA THR A 61 5.95 -4.62 11.05
C THR A 61 4.62 -3.99 10.62
N ILE A 62 4.61 -2.69 10.34
CA ILE A 62 3.44 -1.97 9.79
C ILE A 62 3.08 -2.48 8.39
N LEU A 63 4.08 -2.68 7.51
CA LEU A 63 3.85 -3.24 6.17
C LEU A 63 3.29 -4.67 6.20
N LYS A 64 3.69 -5.48 7.18
CA LYS A 64 3.23 -6.86 7.35
C LYS A 64 1.82 -6.92 7.95
N ASN A 65 1.50 -5.98 8.84
CA ASN A 65 0.20 -5.85 9.46
C ASN A 65 -0.59 -4.74 8.75
N LYS A 66 -1.29 -5.10 7.68
CA LYS A 66 -2.28 -4.24 6.98
C LYS A 66 -3.47 -3.80 7.89
N SER A 67 -3.36 -3.98 9.20
CA SER A 67 -4.35 -3.75 10.23
C SER A 67 -3.75 -2.99 11.42
N ARG A 68 -4.39 -1.87 11.70
CA ARG A 68 -4.20 -0.88 12.77
C ARG A 68 -3.61 -1.46 14.07
N HIS A 69 -2.37 -1.08 14.42
CA HIS A 69 -1.98 -0.94 15.83
C HIS A 69 -0.81 0.02 16.01
N SER A 70 -0.92 0.89 17.02
CA SER A 70 0.14 1.77 17.50
C SER A 70 1.25 0.92 18.13
N ILE A 71 2.52 1.22 17.84
CA ILE A 71 3.66 0.64 18.56
C ILE A 71 4.18 1.73 19.50
N THR A 72 4.06 1.50 20.81
CA THR A 72 4.79 2.25 21.84
C THR A 72 6.14 1.58 22.04
N THR A 73 7.23 2.20 21.60
CA THR A 73 8.60 1.86 22.05
C THR A 73 9.00 2.81 23.17
N SER A 74 9.52 2.25 24.27
CA SER A 74 9.99 2.97 25.46
C SER A 74 10.95 4.11 25.09
N ASP A 75 10.75 5.23 25.77
CA ASP A 75 11.67 6.36 25.99
C ASP A 75 11.78 7.53 25.01
N LYS A 76 11.03 7.56 23.90
CA LYS A 76 10.69 8.85 23.27
C LYS A 76 9.27 8.76 22.76
N ASN A 77 8.37 9.56 23.33
CA ASN A 77 7.02 9.76 22.82
C ASN A 77 7.09 10.44 21.45
N VAL A 78 7.50 9.71 20.42
CA VAL A 78 7.12 10.04 19.05
C VAL A 78 5.68 9.57 18.97
N ASN A 79 4.76 10.42 19.41
CA ASN A 79 3.34 10.30 19.11
C ASN A 79 3.22 10.50 17.59
N ILE A 80 3.60 9.49 16.82
CA ILE A 80 3.33 9.51 15.41
C ILE A 80 1.82 9.35 15.32
N VAL A 81 1.15 10.48 15.11
CA VAL A 81 -0.24 10.60 14.64
C VAL A 81 -0.30 10.02 13.21
N ILE A 82 0.22 8.79 13.04
CA ILE A 82 0.12 7.96 11.85
C ILE A 82 -1.11 7.12 12.09
N THR A 83 -2.22 7.53 11.52
CA THR A 83 -3.28 6.56 11.16
C THR A 83 -4.27 7.20 10.20
N ASN A 84 -4.51 8.52 10.30
CA ASN A 84 -5.45 9.21 9.41
C ASN A 84 -4.81 10.34 8.58
N GLN A 85 -3.82 11.06 9.09
CA GLN A 85 -3.23 12.21 8.39
C GLN A 85 -2.49 11.78 7.10
N LEU A 86 -1.56 10.83 7.23
CA LEU A 86 -0.76 10.32 6.12
C LEU A 86 -1.60 9.59 5.06
N SER A 87 -2.62 8.83 5.49
CA SER A 87 -3.57 8.18 4.57
C SER A 87 -4.37 9.21 3.77
N LYS A 88 -4.82 10.29 4.43
CA LYS A 88 -5.54 11.38 3.76
C LYS A 88 -4.64 12.16 2.81
N GLU A 89 -3.37 12.37 3.15
CA GLU A 89 -2.41 13.04 2.25
C GLU A 89 -2.11 12.20 1.02
N MET A 90 -1.88 10.89 1.17
CA MET A 90 -1.68 9.99 0.04
C MET A 90 -2.92 9.88 -0.86
N GLU A 91 -4.12 9.87 -0.29
CA GLU A 91 -5.38 9.89 -1.03
C GLU A 91 -5.56 11.20 -1.79
N LYS A 92 -5.25 12.35 -1.16
CA LYS A 92 -5.26 13.66 -1.82
C LYS A 92 -4.29 13.72 -3.00
N GLU A 93 -3.07 13.21 -2.82
CA GLU A 93 -2.05 13.16 -3.87
C GLU A 93 -2.49 12.27 -5.03
N THR A 94 -3.06 11.11 -4.72
CA THR A 94 -3.56 10.16 -5.71
C THR A 94 -4.68 10.78 -6.56
N ILE A 95 -5.62 11.48 -5.92
CA ILE A 95 -6.75 12.15 -6.62
C ILE A 95 -6.24 13.32 -7.48
N ARG A 96 -5.26 14.09 -7.00
CA ARG A 96 -4.65 15.17 -7.79
C ARG A 96 -3.95 14.62 -9.04
N ASN A 97 -3.16 13.56 -8.88
CA ASN A 97 -2.46 12.93 -10.01
C ASN A 97 -3.45 12.38 -11.04
N MET A 98 -4.56 11.79 -10.61
CA MET A 98 -5.63 11.34 -11.50
C MET A 98 -6.26 12.50 -12.28
N ALA A 99 -6.59 13.61 -11.61
CA ALA A 99 -7.15 14.80 -12.27
C ALA A 99 -6.21 15.38 -13.34
N GLN A 100 -4.91 15.39 -13.04
CA GLN A 100 -3.88 15.80 -14.01
C GLN A 100 -3.79 14.81 -15.19
N GLN A 101 -3.84 13.50 -14.92
CA GLN A 101 -3.77 12.47 -15.95
C GLN A 101 -4.94 12.58 -16.93
N ILE A 102 -6.17 12.75 -16.43
CA ILE A 102 -7.38 12.93 -17.24
C ILE A 102 -7.20 14.03 -18.29
N LEU A 103 -6.63 15.16 -17.89
CA LEU A 103 -6.42 16.31 -18.77
C LEU A 103 -5.19 16.14 -19.67
N ARG A 104 -4.10 15.58 -19.15
CA ARG A 104 -2.85 15.38 -19.88
C ARG A 104 -3.00 14.37 -21.01
N ASP A 105 -3.62 13.24 -20.70
CA ASP A 105 -3.76 12.11 -21.62
C ASP A 105 -4.98 12.25 -22.53
N LYS A 106 -5.84 13.25 -22.28
CA LYS A 106 -7.08 13.50 -23.02
C LYS A 106 -7.94 12.23 -23.10
N LEU A 107 -8.15 11.63 -21.92
CA LEU A 107 -8.95 10.40 -21.79
C LEU A 107 -10.33 10.59 -22.41
N SER A 108 -10.86 9.52 -23.00
CA SER A 108 -12.23 9.55 -23.54
C SER A 108 -13.24 9.68 -22.40
N ILE A 109 -14.42 10.22 -22.70
CA ILE A 109 -15.51 10.36 -21.71
C ILE A 109 -15.80 9.04 -20.99
N ARG A 110 -15.74 7.91 -21.71
CA ARG A 110 -15.95 6.58 -21.15
C ARG A 110 -14.85 6.19 -20.17
N ASP A 111 -13.59 6.50 -20.49
CA ASP A 111 -12.45 6.15 -19.65
C ASP A 111 -12.40 7.03 -18.40
N VAL A 112 -12.69 8.34 -18.54
CA VAL A 112 -12.86 9.27 -17.41
C VAL A 112 -13.93 8.75 -16.44
N ARG A 113 -15.09 8.35 -16.99
CA ARG A 113 -16.17 7.79 -16.19
C ARG A 113 -15.73 6.51 -15.47
N ALA A 114 -15.03 5.61 -16.16
CA ALA A 114 -14.55 4.36 -15.59
C ALA A 114 -13.54 4.58 -14.46
N GLU A 115 -12.57 5.47 -14.65
CA GLU A 115 -11.55 5.79 -13.64
C GLU A 115 -12.16 6.44 -12.40
N ALA A 116 -13.04 7.43 -12.58
CA ALA A 116 -13.73 8.08 -11.46
C ALA A 116 -14.60 7.09 -10.67
N TYR A 117 -15.26 6.16 -11.37
CA TYR A 117 -16.05 5.11 -10.72
C TYR A 117 -15.15 4.14 -9.93
N ALA A 118 -14.04 3.70 -10.52
CA ALA A 118 -13.05 2.85 -9.84
C ALA A 118 -12.43 3.53 -8.60
N LEU A 119 -12.18 4.84 -8.68
CA LEU A 119 -11.72 5.64 -7.55
C LEU A 119 -12.72 5.58 -6.39
N ALA A 120 -14.01 5.79 -6.69
CA ALA A 120 -15.05 5.79 -5.68
C ALA A 120 -15.26 4.40 -5.06
N LEU A 121 -15.22 3.33 -5.86
CA LEU A 121 -15.35 1.95 -5.40
C LEU A 121 -14.13 1.46 -4.60
N SER A 122 -12.95 2.06 -4.83
CA SER A 122 -11.74 1.74 -4.05
C SER A 122 -11.80 2.28 -2.62
N ALA A 123 -12.76 3.18 -2.33
CA ALA A 123 -12.95 3.73 -1.00
C ALA A 123 -13.55 2.70 -0.03
N LYS A 124 -13.39 2.96 1.28
CA LYS A 124 -13.82 2.02 2.33
C LYS A 124 -15.34 1.83 2.41
N ASN A 125 -16.13 2.81 1.96
CA ASN A 125 -17.59 2.78 1.92
C ASN A 125 -18.11 3.87 0.95
N ALA A 126 -19.42 3.88 0.69
CA ALA A 126 -20.03 4.82 -0.25
C ALA A 126 -19.85 6.29 0.15
N ASN A 127 -19.90 6.64 1.44
CA ASN A 127 -19.66 8.01 1.90
C ASN A 127 -18.21 8.48 1.63
N ALA A 128 -17.23 7.60 1.83
CA ALA A 128 -15.84 7.84 1.47
C ALA A 128 -15.68 7.92 -0.06
N GLY A 129 -16.35 7.06 -0.82
CA GLY A 129 -16.36 7.12 -2.28
C GLY A 129 -16.91 8.44 -2.82
N LEU A 130 -18.02 8.92 -2.25
CA LEU A 130 -18.60 10.23 -2.57
C LEU A 130 -17.67 11.39 -2.20
N SER A 131 -16.94 11.26 -1.09
CA SER A 131 -15.92 12.23 -0.68
C SER A 131 -14.75 12.28 -1.69
N CYS A 132 -14.29 11.12 -2.17
CA CYS A 132 -13.27 11.03 -3.23
C CYS A 132 -13.73 11.73 -4.52
N LEU A 133 -14.97 11.50 -4.95
CA LEU A 133 -15.54 12.12 -6.15
C LEU A 133 -15.65 13.64 -6.01
N THR A 134 -16.14 14.11 -4.87
CA THR A 134 -16.23 15.54 -4.57
C THR A 134 -14.84 16.20 -4.62
N HIS A 135 -13.83 15.49 -4.11
CA HIS A 135 -12.46 15.96 -4.16
C HIS A 135 -11.92 15.98 -5.60
N LEU A 136 -12.17 14.93 -6.37
CA LEU A 136 -11.81 14.87 -7.79
C LEU A 136 -12.43 16.02 -8.59
N HIS A 137 -13.72 16.32 -8.36
CA HIS A 137 -14.40 17.46 -9.01
C HIS A 137 -13.74 18.79 -8.67
N ARG A 138 -13.28 18.97 -7.42
CA ARG A 138 -12.55 20.19 -7.02
C ARG A 138 -11.23 20.29 -7.76
N GLU A 139 -10.44 19.22 -7.82
CA GLU A 139 -9.16 19.24 -8.53
C GLU A 139 -9.35 19.48 -10.03
N LEU A 140 -10.35 18.86 -10.67
CA LEU A 140 -10.69 19.10 -12.07
C LEU A 140 -11.09 20.57 -12.32
N ARG A 141 -11.87 21.19 -11.42
CA ARG A 141 -12.20 22.63 -11.51
C ARG A 141 -10.97 23.52 -11.35
N ASN A 142 -10.07 23.18 -10.42
CA ASN A 142 -8.82 23.91 -10.22
C ASN A 142 -7.91 23.85 -11.46
N LEU A 143 -7.99 22.76 -12.23
CA LEU A 143 -7.27 22.58 -13.48
C LEU A 143 -8.06 23.09 -14.71
N ASN A 144 -9.18 23.78 -14.51
CA ASN A 144 -10.01 24.35 -15.56
C ASN A 144 -10.54 23.31 -16.58
N ALA A 145 -10.84 22.10 -16.11
CA ALA A 145 -11.44 21.03 -16.91
C ALA A 145 -12.81 21.44 -17.48
N LEU A 146 -13.16 20.86 -18.63
CA LEU A 146 -14.47 21.06 -19.23
C LEU A 146 -15.58 20.52 -18.31
N LEU A 147 -16.71 21.24 -18.25
CA LEU A 147 -17.85 20.87 -17.42
C LEU A 147 -18.36 19.45 -17.75
N GLU A 148 -18.31 19.05 -19.01
CA GLU A 148 -18.68 17.70 -19.47
C GLU A 148 -17.91 16.59 -18.75
N ILE A 149 -16.61 16.78 -18.49
CA ILE A 149 -15.76 15.83 -17.74
C ILE A 149 -16.24 15.70 -16.29
N ILE A 150 -16.69 16.80 -15.69
CA ILE A 150 -17.20 16.80 -14.32
C ILE A 150 -18.59 16.13 -14.27
N GLU A 151 -19.46 16.42 -15.24
CA GLU A 151 -20.81 15.85 -15.29
C GLU A 151 -20.80 14.33 -15.48
N VAL A 152 -19.91 13.80 -16.32
CA VAL A 152 -19.85 12.35 -16.60
C VAL A 152 -19.35 11.52 -15.40
N THR A 153 -18.80 12.18 -14.38
CA THR A 153 -18.34 11.56 -13.13
C THR A 153 -19.32 11.72 -11.97
N LYS A 154 -20.55 12.18 -12.24
CA LYS A 154 -21.66 12.15 -11.27
C LYS A 154 -22.37 10.80 -11.31
N PHE A 155 -22.37 10.13 -10.16
CA PHE A 155 -22.89 8.78 -10.00
C PHE A 155 -24.04 8.79 -8.97
N SER A 156 -25.28 8.64 -9.46
CA SER A 156 -26.48 8.67 -8.62
C SER A 156 -26.56 7.47 -7.67
N ASP A 157 -26.10 6.31 -8.11
CA ASP A 157 -26.00 5.07 -7.31
C ASP A 157 -25.09 5.27 -6.08
N ILE A 158 -23.89 5.83 -6.27
CA ILE A 158 -22.95 6.11 -5.17
C ILE A 158 -23.54 7.15 -4.20
N THR A 159 -24.25 8.15 -4.73
CA THR A 159 -24.91 9.18 -3.91
C THR A 159 -26.03 8.58 -3.08
N GLU A 160 -26.86 7.73 -3.68
CA GLU A 160 -27.95 7.04 -2.99
C GLU A 160 -27.41 6.13 -1.87
N ASP A 161 -26.36 5.36 -2.17
CA ASP A 161 -25.75 4.47 -1.19
C ASP A 161 -25.05 5.22 -0.05
N ALA A 162 -24.43 6.37 -0.34
CA ALA A 162 -23.88 7.25 0.70
C ALA A 162 -24.98 7.79 1.63
N ASN A 163 -26.12 8.21 1.06
CA ASN A 163 -27.25 8.72 1.82
C ASN A 163 -27.89 7.65 2.72
N LYS A 164 -27.99 6.40 2.24
CA LYS A 164 -28.45 5.26 3.05
C LYS A 164 -27.60 5.09 4.31
N ILE A 165 -26.28 5.19 4.20
CA ILE A 165 -25.35 5.09 5.35
C ILE A 165 -25.57 6.22 6.34
N GLN A 166 -25.91 7.44 5.88
CA GLN A 166 -26.17 8.58 6.76
C GLN A 166 -27.52 8.48 7.50
N SER A 167 -28.53 7.83 6.91
CA SER A 167 -29.86 7.66 7.52
C SER A 167 -29.95 6.57 8.59
N VAL A 168 -28.93 5.72 8.72
CA VAL A 168 -28.91 4.54 9.62
C VAL A 168 -28.17 4.84 10.95
N ASN A 169 -27.58 6.03 11.10
CA ASN A 169 -27.01 6.54 12.36
C ASN A 169 -27.92 7.57 13.01
#